data_AF-A0A183KYM3-F1
#
_entry.id   AF-A0A183KYM3-F1
#
_cell.length_a   1.000
_cell.length_b   1.000
_cell.length_c   1.000
_cell.angle_alpha   90.00
_cell.angle_beta   90.00
_cell.angle_gamma   90.00
#
_symmetry.space_group_name_H-M   'P 1'
#
loop_
_entity.id
_entity.type
_entity.pdbx_description
1 polymer ?
#
loop_
_entity_poly.entity_id
_entity_poly.type
_entity_poly.pdbx_seq_one_letter_code
_entity_poly.pdbx_strand_id
1 'polypeptide(L)' 'MNPVDSEAAHIDLPIDINPPTTEEIRVAVRQIKNGKAAGSDNIPAEALKSDI' A
#
# COMPACT_ATOMS: atom_id res chain seq x y z
N MET A 1 -26.62 -14.53 -20.34
CA MET A 1 -25.87 -13.71 -19.39
C MET A 1 -24.61 -14.46 -19.05
N ASN A 2 -23.48 -14.07 -19.62
CA ASN A 2 -22.19 -14.60 -19.18
C ASN A 2 -21.77 -13.76 -17.96
N PRO A 3 -21.41 -14.35 -16.81
CA PRO A 3 -20.69 -13.57 -15.82
C PRO A 3 -19.37 -13.15 -16.47
N VAL A 4 -19.13 -11.84 -16.52
CA VAL A 4 -17.80 -11.31 -16.82
C VAL A 4 -16.92 -11.77 -15.67
N ASP A 5 -16.28 -12.92 -15.86
CA ASP A 5 -15.16 -13.36 -15.04
C ASP A 5 -13.98 -12.49 -15.48
N SER A 6 -14.03 -11.22 -15.07
CA SER A 6 -12.86 -10.37 -15.09
C SER A 6 -11.93 -10.99 -14.06
N GLU A 7 -11.10 -11.91 -14.55
CA GLU A 7 -9.83 -12.29 -13.99
C GLU A 7 -9.05 -10.99 -13.78
N ALA A 8 -9.39 -10.28 -12.70
CA ALA A 8 -8.45 -9.42 -12.02
C ALA A 8 -7.28 -10.36 -11.83
N ALA A 9 -6.22 -10.15 -12.60
CA ALA A 9 -4.97 -10.86 -12.43
C ALA A 9 -4.74 -10.76 -10.93
N HIS A 10 -4.96 -11.86 -10.21
CA HIS A 10 -4.61 -11.93 -8.81
C HIS A 10 -3.12 -11.69 -8.89
N ILE A 11 -2.72 -10.47 -8.61
CA ILE A 11 -1.32 -10.11 -8.54
C ILE A 11 -0.88 -10.95 -7.37
N ASP A 12 -0.35 -12.12 -7.69
CA ASP A 12 0.20 -13.11 -6.78
C ASP A 12 1.55 -12.59 -6.27
N LEU A 13 1.55 -11.30 -5.91
CA LEU A 13 2.59 -10.70 -5.14
C LEU A 13 2.26 -11.13 -3.72
N PRO A 14 2.99 -12.09 -3.13
CA PRO A 14 2.72 -12.51 -1.77
C PRO A 14 2.85 -11.29 -0.88
N ILE A 15 1.72 -10.79 -0.40
CA ILE A 15 1.69 -9.82 0.68
C ILE A 15 2.15 -10.58 1.90
N ASP A 16 3.16 -10.06 2.59
CA ASP A 16 3.55 -10.61 3.88
C ASP A 16 2.40 -10.40 4.87
N ILE A 17 1.65 -11.47 5.13
CA ILE A 17 0.53 -11.50 6.08
C ILE A 17 1.00 -11.71 7.52
N ASN A 18 2.31 -11.85 7.75
CA ASN A 18 2.83 -11.91 9.10
C ASN A 18 2.70 -10.54 9.78
N PRO A 19 2.32 -10.51 11.06
CA PRO A 19 2.34 -9.26 11.82
C PRO A 19 3.75 -8.65 11.82
N PRO A 20 3.86 -7.31 11.71
CA PRO A 20 5.16 -6.65 11.73
C PRO A 20 5.86 -6.90 13.06
N THR A 21 7.18 -7.08 13.00
CA THR A 21 8.00 -7.26 14.18
C THR A 21 8.17 -5.94 14.94
N THR A 22 8.45 -6.04 16.24
CA THR A 22 8.75 -4.87 17.09
C THR A 22 9.92 -4.04 16.57
N GLU A 23 10.89 -4.67 15.90
CA GLU A 23 12.05 -3.96 15.36
C GLU A 23 11.70 -3.17 14.10
N GLU A 24 10.88 -3.71 13.21
CA GLU A 24 10.38 -2.99 12.02
C GLU A 24 9.58 -1.76 12.44
N ILE A 25 8.71 -1.90 13.44
CA ILE A 25 7.94 -0.77 14.00
C ILE A 25 8.88 0.29 14.57
N ARG A 26 9.92 -0.12 15.32
CA ARG A 26 10.91 0.81 15.90
C ARG A 26 11.68 1.56 14.82
N VAL A 27 12.09 0.87 13.77
CA VAL A 27 12.80 1.44 12.63
C VAL A 27 11.90 2.43 11.90
N ALA A 28 10.64 2.06 11.62
CA ALA A 28 9.66 2.93 10.98
C ALA A 28 9.42 4.22 11.79
N VAL A 29 9.20 4.10 13.11
CA VAL A 29 9.03 5.26 14.01
C VAL A 29 10.26 6.18 13.97
N ARG A 30 11.47 5.61 13.96
CA ARG A 30 12.71 6.40 13.83
C ARG A 30 12.79 7.12 12.48
N GLN A 31 12.42 6.47 11.39
CA GLN A 31 12.41 7.08 10.05
C GLN A 31 11.40 8.22 9.96
N ILE A 32 10.19 8.04 10.48
CA ILE A 32 9.15 9.07 10.54
C ILE A 32 9.64 10.28 11.34
N LYS A 33 10.19 10.05 12.54
CA LYS A 33 10.76 11.13 13.37
C LYS A 33 11.93 11.86 12.72
N ASN A 34 12.72 11.15 11.91
CA ASN A 34 13.88 11.71 11.23
C ASN A 34 13.52 12.33 9.85
N GLY A 35 12.23 12.47 9.52
CA GLY A 35 11.78 13.02 8.24
C GLY A 35 12.19 12.18 7.03
N LYS A 36 12.61 10.92 7.25
CA LYS A 36 13.00 9.96 6.21
C LYS A 36 11.88 8.95 5.96
N ALA A 37 10.62 9.38 6.09
CA ALA A 37 9.56 8.67 5.42
C ALA A 37 9.73 9.00 3.93
N ALA A 38 10.18 8.03 3.13
CA ALA A 38 9.89 8.10 1.70
C ALA A 38 8.37 8.24 1.63
N GLY A 39 7.90 9.41 1.17
CA GLY A 39 6.49 9.78 1.25
C GLY A 39 5.65 8.59 0.81
N SER A 40 4.79 8.13 1.73
CA SER A 40 3.76 7.15 1.41
C SER A 40 2.92 7.81 0.35
N ASP A 41 3.20 7.40 -0.87
CA ASP A 41 2.45 7.64 -2.07
C ASP A 41 2.46 9.10 -2.54
N ASN A 42 3.31 9.36 -3.54
CA ASN A 42 3.16 10.46 -4.49
C ASN A 42 1.88 10.29 -5.33
N ILE A 43 0.75 9.92 -4.72
CA ILE A 43 -0.54 9.91 -5.42
C ILE A 43 -0.87 11.38 -5.66
N PRO A 44 -0.92 11.84 -6.92
CA PRO A 44 -1.37 13.19 -7.17
C PRO A 44 -2.78 13.32 -6.60
N ALA A 45 -3.07 14.45 -5.93
CA ALA A 45 -4.41 14.74 -5.42
C ALA A 45 -5.50 14.61 -6.52
N GLU A 46 -5.09 14.63 -7.78
CA GLU A 46 -5.91 14.34 -8.96
C GLU A 46 -6.48 12.91 -9.00
N ALA A 47 -5.79 11.91 -8.46
CA ALA A 47 -6.27 10.52 -8.42
C ALA A 47 -7.30 10.28 -7.29
N LEU A 48 -7.44 11.21 -6.33
CA LEU A 48 -8.50 11.17 -5.31
C LEU A 48 -9.83 11.77 -5.80
N LYS A 49 -9.89 12.20 -7.07
CA LYS A 49 -11.14 12.57 -7.75
C LYS A 49 -11.58 11.39 -8.62
N SER A 50 -11.91 10.27 -8.02
CA SER A 50 -12.76 9.28 -8.72
C SER A 50 -14.20 9.78 -8.65
N ASP A 51 -14.82 9.91 -9.83
CA ASP A 51 -16.15 10.49 -10.05
C ASP A 51 -17.23 9.92 -9.11
N ILE A 52 -17.94 10.83 -8.46
CA ILE A 52 -19.35 10.65 -8.10
C ILE A 52 -20.14 11.89 -8.53
#